data_AF-W1YN68-F1
#
_entry.id   AF-W1YN68-F1
#
_cell.length_a   1.000
_cell.length_b   1.000
_cell.length_c   1.000
_cell.angle_alpha   90.00
_cell.angle_beta   90.00
_cell.angle_gamma   90.00
#
_symmetry.space_group_name_H-M   'P 1'
#
loop_
_entity.id
_entity.type
_entity.pdbx_description
1 polymer ?
#
loop_
_entity_poly.entity_id
_entity_poly.type
_entity_poly.pdbx_seq_one_letter_code
_entity_poly.pdbx_strand_id
1 'polypeptide(L)' 'WSPLFSEPHPSREFCVQYGETDYDFLCRMAAEEGIFFYEEHAYKSTDQSLVLCDTVRHLPESFEIPWNPNTRTEVSTL' A
#
# COMPACT_ATOMS: atom_id res chain seq x y z
N TRP A 1 8.62 -8.98 2.33
CA TRP A 1 7.52 -8.18 2.86
C TRP A 1 7.98 -7.57 4.17
N SER A 2 7.52 -6.36 4.47
CA SER A 2 7.94 -5.58 5.64
C SER A 2 6.69 -5.13 6.42
N PRO A 3 6.45 -5.64 7.64
CA PRO A 3 5.36 -5.16 8.50
C PRO A 3 5.75 -3.85 9.19
N LEU A 4 4.91 -2.83 9.07
CA LEU A 4 5.02 -1.54 9.73
C LEU A 4 3.70 -1.23 10.45
N PHE A 5 3.44 -1.98 11.53
CA PHE A 5 2.26 -1.83 12.37
C PHE A 5 2.59 -0.93 13.57
N SER A 6 1.71 0.02 13.85
CA SER A 6 1.81 0.96 14.96
C SER A 6 1.14 0.39 16.21
N GLU A 7 0.09 -0.41 16.02
CA GLU A 7 -0.69 -1.00 17.11
C GLU A 7 -0.59 -2.53 17.10
N PRO A 8 -0.74 -3.19 18.27
CA PRO A 8 -0.81 -4.65 18.32
C PRO A 8 -2.13 -5.15 17.74
N HIS A 9 -2.05 -6.02 16.73
CA HIS A 9 -3.20 -6.75 16.19
C HIS A 9 -3.42 -8.05 16.97
N PRO A 10 -4.53 -8.17 17.73
CA PRO A 10 -4.75 -9.33 18.59
C PRO A 10 -4.96 -10.60 17.77
N SER A 11 -4.52 -11.73 18.33
CA SER A 11 -4.80 -13.03 17.72
C SER A 11 -6.29 -13.31 17.70
N ARG A 12 -6.77 -13.84 16.58
CA ARG A 12 -8.18 -14.22 16.40
C ARG A 12 -8.43 -15.60 16.99
N GLU A 13 -9.55 -15.74 17.68
CA GLU A 13 -9.99 -17.02 18.23
C GLU A 13 -10.39 -18.00 17.12
N PHE A 14 -11.00 -17.48 16.05
CA PHE A 14 -11.40 -18.24 14.87
C PHE A 14 -11.07 -17.48 13.59
N CYS A 15 -10.45 -18.15 12.64
CA CYS A 15 -10.16 -17.62 11.31
C CYS A 15 -10.17 -18.77 10.30
N VAL A 16 -11.04 -18.70 9.30
CA VAL A 16 -11.20 -19.75 8.28
C VAL A 16 -11.13 -19.10 6.90
N GLN A 17 -10.44 -19.78 5.98
CA GLN A 17 -10.46 -19.51 4.55
C GLN A 17 -11.39 -20.53 3.88
N TYR A 18 -12.50 -20.08 3.28
CA TYR A 18 -13.47 -20.98 2.67
C TYR A 18 -14.07 -20.38 1.40
N GLY A 19 -13.89 -21.07 0.28
CA GLY A 19 -14.47 -20.67 -1.00
C GLY A 19 -13.88 -19.38 -1.58
N GLU A 20 -12.70 -18.95 -1.11
CA GLU A 20 -12.01 -17.72 -1.54
C GLU A 20 -10.54 -18.02 -1.90
N THR A 21 -9.94 -17.19 -2.75
CA THR A 21 -8.52 -17.31 -3.10
C THR A 21 -7.63 -16.84 -1.94
N ASP A 22 -6.35 -17.22 -1.95
CA ASP A 22 -5.39 -16.76 -0.94
C ASP A 22 -5.29 -15.22 -0.92
N TYR A 23 -5.38 -14.59 -2.08
CA TYR A 23 -5.38 -13.13 -2.19
C TYR A 23 -6.62 -12.51 -1.56
N ASP A 24 -7.81 -13.03 -1.89
CA ASP A 24 -9.07 -12.52 -1.34
C ASP A 24 -9.11 -12.68 0.18
N PHE A 25 -8.63 -13.82 0.68
CA PHE A 25 -8.47 -14.06 2.12
C PHE A 25 -7.58 -13.01 2.77
N LEU A 26 -6.37 -12.78 2.24
CA LEU A 26 -5.45 -11.78 2.78
C LEU A 26 -6.02 -10.36 2.71
N CYS A 27 -6.68 -9.99 1.61
CA CYS A 27 -7.34 -8.70 1.47
C CYS A 27 -8.45 -8.49 2.49
N ARG A 28 -9.28 -9.52 2.70
CA ARG A 28 -10.32 -9.49 3.72
C ARG A 28 -9.72 -9.35 5.13
N MET A 29 -8.70 -10.14 5.45
CA MET A 29 -8.00 -10.06 6.74
C MET A 29 -7.36 -8.70 6.97
N ALA A 30 -6.70 -8.14 5.95
CA ALA A 30 -6.08 -6.82 6.04
C ALA A 30 -7.14 -5.73 6.25
N ALA A 31 -8.24 -5.76 5.48
CA ALA A 31 -9.33 -4.80 5.61
C ALA A 31 -10.00 -4.82 6.99
N GLU A 32 -10.22 -6.00 7.56
CA GLU A 32 -10.82 -6.14 8.90
C GLU A 32 -9.94 -5.53 10.01
N GLU A 33 -8.62 -5.57 9.85
CA GLU A 33 -7.63 -5.00 10.79
C GLU A 33 -7.26 -3.54 10.46
N GLY A 34 -7.80 -2.96 9.39
CA GLY A 34 -7.40 -1.62 8.93
C GLY A 34 -5.99 -1.56 8.32
N ILE A 35 -5.46 -2.71 7.90
CA ILE A 35 -4.15 -2.83 7.26
C ILE A 35 -4.29 -2.59 5.75
N PHE A 36 -3.44 -1.73 5.21
CA PHE A 36 -3.24 -1.54 3.78
C PHE A 36 -1.82 -1.94 3.39
N PHE A 37 -1.57 -2.08 2.09
CA PHE A 37 -0.25 -2.42 1.59
C PHE A 37 0.08 -1.71 0.29
N TYR A 38 1.38 -1.54 0.04
CA TYR A 38 1.92 -1.00 -1.20
C TYR A 38 3.25 -1.69 -1.53
N GLU A 39 3.67 -1.57 -2.79
CA GLU A 39 4.95 -2.09 -3.24
C GLU A 39 6.03 -1.01 -3.16
N GLU A 40 7.16 -1.36 -2.56
CA GLU A 40 8.36 -0.56 -2.59
C GLU A 40 9.36 -1.18 -3.57
N HIS A 41 9.74 -0.41 -4.59
CA HIS A 41 10.69 -0.81 -5.63
C HIS A 41 12.01 -0.12 -5.36
N ALA A 42 13.10 -0.90 -5.31
CA ALA A 42 14.42 -0.33 -5.15
C ALA A 42 14.84 0.48 -6.38
N TYR A 43 15.34 1.70 -6.18
CA TYR A 43 15.71 2.60 -7.29
C TYR A 43 16.83 2.04 -8.20
N LYS A 44 17.69 1.16 -7.67
CA LYS A 44 18.90 0.66 -8.37
C LYS A 44 18.95 -0.85 -8.54
N SER A 45 18.01 -1.60 -7.96
CA SER A 45 17.99 -3.06 -8.03
C SER A 45 16.60 -3.54 -8.46
N THR A 46 16.50 -4.83 -8.76
CA THR A 46 15.22 -5.50 -9.05
C THR A 46 14.48 -5.91 -7.78
N ASP A 47 14.89 -5.38 -6.62
CA ASP A 47 14.28 -5.75 -5.35
C ASP A 47 12.92 -5.08 -5.23
N GLN A 48 11.90 -5.89 -4.93
CA GLN A 48 10.53 -5.47 -4.71
C GLN A 48 10.06 -6.03 -3.37
N SER A 49 9.56 -5.17 -2.49
CA SER A 49 9.00 -5.59 -1.21
C SER A 49 7.58 -5.10 -1.07
N LEU A 50 6.70 -5.98 -0.62
CA LEU A 50 5.37 -5.62 -0.17
C LEU A 50 5.46 -5.06 1.25
N VAL A 51 5.05 -3.82 1.44
CA VAL A 51 5.00 -3.15 2.73
C VAL A 51 3.57 -3.17 3.25
N LEU A 52 3.38 -3.63 4.49
CA LEU A 52 2.08 -3.71 5.16
C LEU A 52 2.02 -2.68 6.29
N CYS A 53 1.00 -1.83 6.30
CA CYS A 53 0.89 -0.71 7.23
C CYS A 53 -0.54 -0.55 7.76
N ASP A 54 -0.68 -0.11 9.02
CA ASP A 54 -1.97 0.26 9.64
C ASP A 54 -2.18 1.79 9.73
N THR A 55 -1.12 2.57 9.47
CA THR A 55 -1.09 4.01 9.69
C THR A 55 -0.34 4.73 8.57
N VAL A 56 -0.84 5.91 8.18
CA VAL A 56 -0.24 6.77 7.15
C VAL A 56 1.18 7.26 7.46
N ARG A 57 1.64 7.14 8.72
CA ARG A 57 3.01 7.53 9.14
C ARG A 57 4.10 6.74 8.42
N HIS A 58 3.76 5.53 7.96
CA HIS A 58 4.68 4.65 7.27
C HIS A 58 4.67 4.87 5.75
N LEU A 59 3.83 5.78 5.23
CA LEU A 59 3.87 6.13 3.82
C LEU A 59 5.17 6.88 3.48
N PRO A 60 5.69 6.70 2.26
CA PRO A 60 6.80 7.51 1.77
C PRO A 60 6.49 9.00 1.83
N GLU A 61 7.54 9.82 1.94
CA GLU A 61 7.40 11.26 1.90
C GLU A 61 6.72 11.70 0.59
N SER A 62 5.69 12.54 0.73
CA SER A 62 5.00 13.10 -0.42
C SER A 62 5.92 14.06 -1.17
N PHE A 63 5.83 14.07 -2.49
CA PHE A 63 6.46 15.09 -3.31
C PHE A 63 5.42 16.07 -3.84
N GLU A 64 5.84 17.31 -4.05
CA GLU A 64 4.97 18.32 -4.65
C GLU A 64 4.78 18.01 -6.14
N ILE A 65 3.51 17.99 -6.57
CA ILE A 65 3.14 17.88 -7.98
C ILE A 65 2.52 19.21 -8.40
N PRO A 66 3.11 19.96 -9.35
CA PRO A 66 2.54 21.22 -9.80
C PRO A 66 1.18 20.97 -10.45
N TRP A 67 0.17 21.72 -10.02
CA TRP A 67 -1.15 21.65 -10.63
C TRP A 67 -1.18 22.40 -11.97
N ASN A 68 -1.61 21.72 -13.04
CA ASN A 68 -1.80 22.34 -14.34
C ASN A 68 -3.31 22.61 -14.60
N PRO A 69 -3.77 23.88 -14.59
CA PRO A 69 -5.16 24.23 -14.93
C PRO A 69 -5.54 23.93 -16.39
N ASN A 70 -4.56 23.84 -17.28
CA ASN A 70 -4.80 23.76 -18.72
C ASN A 70 -5.20 22.32 -19.10
N THR A 71 -6.44 22.16 -19.54
CA THR A 71 -6.97 20.89 -20.07
C THR A 71 -6.48 20.57 -21.49
N ARG A 72 -5.82 21.52 -22.17
CA ARG A 72 -5.20 21.35 -23.48
C ARG A 72 -3.68 21.32 -23.30
N THR A 73 -3.08 20.15 -23.53
CA THR A 73 -1.63 19.95 -23.61
C THR A 73 -1.07 20.64 -24.85
N GLU A 74 -0.84 21.95 -24.77
CA GLU A 74 0.09 22.62 -25.69
C GLU A 74 1.47 22.58 -25.02
N VAL A 75 2.26 21.58 -25.39
CA VAL A 75 3.68 21.50 -25.04
C VAL A 75 4.39 22.62 -25.79
N SER A 76 4.61 23.74 -25.12
CA SER A 76 5.44 24.81 -25.66
C SER A 76 6.91 24.41 -25.47
N THR A 77 7.47 23.71 -26.44
CA THR A 77 8.92 23.50 -26.55
C THR A 77 9.54 24.79 -27.08
N LEU A 78 10.17 25.57 -26.18
CA LEU A 78 11.21 26.52 -26.55
C LEU A 78 12.57 25.90 -26.29
#